data_AF-A0AA97DA47-F1
#
_entry.id   AF-A0AA97DA47-F1
#
_cell.length_a   1.000
_cell.length_b   1.000
_cell.length_c   1.000
_cell.angle_alpha   90.00
_cell.angle_beta   90.00
_cell.angle_gamma   90.00
#
_symmetry.space_group_name_H-M   'P 1'
#
loop_
_entity.id
_entity.type
_entity.pdbx_description
1 polymer ?
#
loop_
_entity_poly.entity_id
_entity_poly.type
_entity_poly.pdbx_seq_one_letter_code
_entity_poly.pdbx_strand_id
1 'polypeptide(L)'
;MSENKLVYICSPYAGDVANNVKFAKAACRYAIRQNCTPVAVHLLYPQILDDAVPAERETGIRMGLRILEAADELWLCSSRISEGMRAELAAAKRLGIPVKEISEAEIKGGLSMNQYGVWAVRSANSVCGAAQSWCKHNGEPVKFDTYEQAAAHAKSLNDNAYSPNVHYYPKEIEPELRQYPGMSLKL
;
A
#
# COMPACT_ATOMS: atom_id res chain seq x y z
N MET A 1 2.01 -14.69 22.46
CA MET A 1 1.85 -13.48 21.62
C MET A 1 2.13 -13.92 20.20
N SER A 2 1.23 -13.70 19.24
CA SER A 2 1.52 -14.05 17.85
C SER A 2 2.66 -13.15 17.37
N GLU A 3 3.81 -13.75 17.01
CA GLU A 3 4.95 -13.02 16.46
C GLU A 3 4.53 -12.24 15.21
N ASN A 4 5.08 -11.02 15.07
CA ASN A 4 4.89 -10.20 13.87
C ASN A 4 5.74 -10.80 12.74
N LYS A 5 5.11 -11.64 11.91
CA LYS A 5 5.77 -12.36 10.82
C LYS A 5 6.20 -11.42 9.69
N LEU A 6 7.41 -11.62 9.17
CA LEU A 6 7.86 -11.05 7.91
C LEU A 6 7.21 -11.83 6.76
N VAL A 7 6.36 -11.15 5.99
CA VAL A 7 5.59 -11.76 4.90
C VAL A 7 6.06 -11.21 3.56
N TYR A 8 6.48 -12.10 2.66
CA TYR A 8 6.78 -11.74 1.28
C TYR A 8 5.50 -11.73 0.44
N ILE A 9 5.14 -10.59 -0.16
CA ILE A 9 3.95 -10.45 -1.00
C ILE A 9 4.29 -10.79 -2.45
N CYS A 10 3.73 -11.91 -2.93
CA CYS A 10 3.83 -12.37 -4.31
C CYS A 10 2.54 -12.01 -5.06
N SER A 11 2.61 -11.00 -5.93
CA SER A 11 1.50 -10.52 -6.77
C SER A 11 2.02 -10.11 -8.15
N PRO A 12 1.16 -10.08 -9.19
CA PRO A 12 1.56 -9.60 -10.51
C PRO A 12 2.02 -8.14 -10.43
N TYR A 13 3.01 -7.79 -11.27
CA TYR A 13 3.48 -6.42 -11.48
C TYR A 13 3.31 -5.99 -12.95
N ALA A 14 3.88 -6.75 -13.88
CA ALA A 14 3.82 -6.48 -15.31
C ALA A 14 2.40 -6.62 -15.92
N GLY A 15 2.19 -6.02 -17.10
CA GLY A 15 0.88 -5.94 -17.76
C GLY A 15 0.17 -4.64 -17.39
N ASP A 16 -0.95 -4.73 -16.67
CA ASP A 16 -1.66 -3.55 -16.14
C ASP A 16 -0.96 -3.02 -14.86
N VAL A 17 0.20 -2.40 -15.06
CA VAL A 17 1.08 -1.93 -13.97
C VAL A 17 0.34 -1.02 -13.00
N ALA A 18 -0.50 -0.12 -13.49
CA ALA A 18 -1.24 0.82 -12.64
C ALA A 18 -2.18 0.09 -11.67
N ASN A 19 -2.95 -0.89 -12.14
CA ASN A 19 -3.85 -1.64 -11.28
C ASN A 19 -3.11 -2.68 -10.42
N ASN A 20 -2.05 -3.28 -10.94
CA ASN A 20 -1.19 -4.21 -10.21
C ASN A 20 -0.49 -3.54 -9.03
N VAL A 21 0.03 -2.32 -9.21
CA VAL A 21 0.63 -1.52 -8.13
C VAL A 21 -0.40 -1.19 -7.05
N LYS A 22 -1.62 -0.78 -7.44
CA LYS A 22 -2.71 -0.55 -6.48
C LYS A 22 -3.05 -1.83 -5.70
N PHE A 23 -3.11 -2.96 -6.39
CA PHE A 23 -3.41 -4.25 -5.78
C PHE A 23 -2.30 -4.72 -4.83
N ALA A 24 -1.03 -4.64 -5.22
CA ALA A 24 0.11 -5.00 -4.37
C ALA A 24 0.16 -4.15 -3.09
N LYS A 25 -0.13 -2.84 -3.20
CA LYS A 25 -0.29 -1.96 -2.02
C LYS A 25 -1.46 -2.41 -1.12
N ALA A 26 -2.57 -2.82 -1.71
CA ALA A 26 -3.71 -3.36 -0.97
C ALA A 26 -3.35 -4.67 -0.24
N ALA A 27 -2.61 -5.57 -0.89
CA ALA A 27 -2.14 -6.81 -0.28
C ALA A 27 -1.20 -6.54 0.91
N CYS A 28 -0.27 -5.59 0.78
CA CYS A 28 0.58 -5.14 1.90
C CYS A 28 -0.27 -4.62 3.07
N ARG A 29 -1.25 -3.75 2.80
CA ARG A 29 -2.15 -3.23 3.85
C ARG A 29 -2.98 -4.33 4.51
N TYR A 30 -3.44 -5.31 3.73
CA TYR A 30 -4.12 -6.48 4.27
C TYR A 30 -3.21 -7.24 5.24
N ALA A 31 -1.95 -7.51 4.87
CA ALA A 31 -0.97 -8.14 5.76
C ALA A 31 -0.68 -7.34 7.03
N ILE A 32 -0.56 -6.00 6.94
CA ILE A 32 -0.41 -5.12 8.12
C ILE A 32 -1.59 -5.29 9.08
N ARG A 33 -2.83 -5.34 8.57
CA ARG A 33 -4.03 -5.57 9.40
C ARG A 33 -4.06 -6.96 10.05
N GLN A 34 -3.40 -7.95 9.45
CA GLN A 34 -3.18 -9.27 10.03
C GLN A 34 -1.99 -9.32 11.01
N ASN A 35 -1.43 -8.15 11.38
CA ASN A 35 -0.30 -8.03 12.29
C ASN A 35 1.01 -8.64 11.73
N CYS A 36 1.22 -8.51 10.41
CA CYS A 36 2.43 -8.92 9.72
C CYS A 36 3.24 -7.71 9.23
N THR A 37 4.51 -7.94 8.93
CA THR A 37 5.44 -7.00 8.29
C THR A 37 5.58 -7.38 6.81
N PRO A 38 4.86 -6.74 5.87
CA PRO A 38 4.91 -7.13 4.47
C PRO A 38 6.12 -6.54 3.73
N VAL A 39 6.62 -7.29 2.74
CA VAL A 39 7.56 -6.79 1.73
C VAL A 39 7.09 -7.19 0.34
N ALA A 40 6.92 -6.20 -0.53
CA ALA A 40 6.60 -6.37 -1.95
C ALA A 40 7.72 -5.76 -2.80
N VAL A 41 8.76 -6.54 -3.12
CA VAL A 41 9.96 -6.03 -3.79
C VAL A 41 9.69 -5.48 -5.20
N HIS A 42 8.64 -5.98 -5.85
CA HIS A 42 8.19 -5.51 -7.15
C HIS A 42 7.52 -4.12 -7.09
N LEU A 43 7.25 -3.57 -5.90
CA LEU A 43 6.93 -2.15 -5.73
C LEU A 43 8.18 -1.27 -5.62
N LEU A 44 9.33 -1.83 -5.26
CA LEU A 44 10.57 -1.10 -5.01
C LEU A 44 11.50 -1.12 -6.23
N TYR A 45 11.91 -2.31 -6.66
CA TYR A 45 12.98 -2.44 -7.65
C TYR A 45 12.66 -1.85 -9.02
N PRO A 46 11.42 -1.91 -9.54
CA PRO A 46 11.07 -1.23 -10.80
C PRO A 46 11.15 0.30 -10.75
N GLN A 47 11.34 0.91 -9.58
CA GLN A 47 11.62 2.34 -9.46
C GLN A 47 13.12 2.67 -9.58
N ILE A 48 13.97 1.63 -9.54
CA ILE A 48 15.45 1.73 -9.53
C ILE A 48 16.04 1.03 -10.78
N LEU A 49 15.35 0.00 -11.28
CA LEU A 49 15.74 -0.85 -12.41
C LEU A 49 14.68 -0.79 -13.51
N ASP A 50 15.10 -0.97 -14.76
CA ASP A 50 14.23 -1.07 -15.92
C ASP A 50 13.86 -2.53 -16.22
N ASP A 51 12.61 -2.87 -15.96
CA ASP A 51 12.04 -4.20 -16.20
C ASP A 51 12.01 -4.59 -17.70
N ALA A 52 12.15 -3.62 -18.62
CA ALA A 52 12.28 -3.88 -20.05
C ALA A 52 13.71 -4.28 -20.47
N VAL A 53 14.71 -4.07 -19.60
CA VAL A 53 16.08 -4.53 -19.82
C VAL A 53 16.27 -5.91 -19.17
N PRO A 54 16.48 -7.00 -19.94
CA PRO A 54 16.50 -8.36 -19.38
C PRO A 54 17.50 -8.58 -18.24
N ALA A 55 18.69 -7.97 -18.32
CA ALA A 55 19.73 -8.10 -17.29
C ALA A 55 19.35 -7.37 -15.98
N GLU A 56 18.65 -6.24 -16.07
CA GLU A 56 18.16 -5.51 -14.91
C GLU A 56 16.96 -6.21 -14.29
N ARG A 57 16.03 -6.72 -15.11
CA ARG A 57 14.93 -7.58 -14.68
C ARG A 57 15.43 -8.80 -13.90
N GLU A 58 16.42 -9.52 -14.43
CA GLU A 58 17.03 -10.66 -13.76
C GLU A 58 17.69 -10.25 -12.43
N THR A 59 18.34 -9.08 -12.40
CA THR A 59 18.91 -8.51 -11.18
C THR A 59 17.84 -8.20 -10.12
N GLY A 60 16.72 -7.60 -10.53
CA GLY A 60 15.57 -7.37 -9.65
C GLY A 60 14.99 -8.65 -9.07
N ILE A 61 14.82 -9.70 -9.90
CA ILE A 61 14.35 -11.02 -9.45
C ILE A 61 15.34 -11.62 -8.45
N ARG A 62 16.65 -11.62 -8.74
CA ARG A 62 17.68 -12.15 -7.85
C ARG A 62 17.69 -11.46 -6.49
N MET A 63 17.58 -10.14 -6.46
CA MET A 63 17.50 -9.38 -5.21
C MET A 63 16.19 -9.69 -4.45
N GLY A 64 15.07 -9.82 -5.17
CA GLY A 64 13.79 -10.24 -4.60
C GLY A 64 13.86 -11.59 -3.90
N LEU A 65 14.48 -12.59 -4.55
CA LEU A 65 14.69 -13.91 -3.97
C LEU A 65 15.55 -13.88 -2.71
N ARG A 66 16.56 -12.98 -2.65
CA ARG A 66 17.38 -12.82 -1.44
C ARG A 66 16.59 -12.22 -0.27
N ILE A 67 15.61 -11.38 -0.53
CA ILE A 67 14.67 -10.88 0.49
C ILE A 67 13.71 -12.00 0.91
N LEU A 68 13.21 -12.78 -0.04
CA LEU A 68 12.34 -13.93 0.25
C LEU A 68 12.99 -14.93 1.20
N GLU A 69 14.30 -15.18 1.09
CA GLU A 69 15.04 -16.04 2.01
C GLU A 69 14.95 -15.64 3.49
N ALA A 70 14.68 -14.36 3.79
CA ALA A 70 14.51 -13.87 5.16
C ALA A 70 13.06 -13.92 5.65
N ALA A 71 12.09 -14.18 4.77
CA ALA A 71 10.67 -14.12 5.10
C ALA A 71 10.19 -15.39 5.84
N ASP A 72 9.26 -15.20 6.77
CA ASP A 72 8.61 -16.29 7.50
C ASP A 72 7.55 -17.00 6.64
N GLU A 73 6.90 -16.26 5.75
CA GLU A 73 5.88 -16.77 4.83
C GLU A 73 5.92 -16.04 3.48
N LEU A 74 5.53 -16.74 2.42
CA LEU A 74 5.18 -16.13 1.14
C LEU A 74 3.65 -16.10 1.01
N TRP A 75 3.09 -14.92 0.78
CA TRP A 75 1.66 -14.77 0.49
C TRP A 75 1.45 -14.63 -1.01
N LEU A 76 0.76 -15.61 -1.60
CA LEU A 76 0.41 -15.65 -3.00
C LEU A 76 -0.93 -14.94 -3.19
N CYS A 77 -0.89 -13.74 -3.75
CA CYS A 77 -2.04 -12.85 -3.87
C CYS A 77 -2.54 -12.75 -5.33
N SER A 78 -2.63 -13.86 -6.06
CA SER A 78 -3.19 -13.83 -7.42
C SER A 78 -3.72 -15.18 -7.88
N SER A 79 -4.75 -15.12 -8.73
CA SER A 79 -5.24 -16.27 -9.50
C SER A 79 -4.36 -16.60 -10.72
N ARG A 80 -3.50 -15.68 -11.15
CA ARG A 80 -2.59 -15.86 -12.30
C ARG A 80 -1.14 -15.81 -11.84
N ILE A 81 -0.35 -16.76 -12.33
CA ILE A 81 1.07 -16.87 -11.98
C ILE A 81 1.92 -16.38 -13.15
N SER A 82 2.57 -15.23 -12.96
CA SER A 82 3.57 -14.72 -13.90
C SER A 82 4.87 -15.53 -13.81
N GLU A 83 5.79 -15.33 -14.76
CA GLU A 83 7.11 -15.98 -14.74
C GLU A 83 7.92 -15.60 -13.50
N GLY A 84 7.94 -14.31 -13.11
CA GLY A 84 8.64 -13.86 -11.90
C GLY A 84 8.06 -14.51 -10.64
N MET A 85 6.73 -14.58 -10.53
CA MET A 85 6.06 -15.26 -9.43
C MET A 85 6.36 -16.76 -9.38
N ARG A 86 6.55 -17.41 -10.54
CA ARG A 86 6.95 -18.82 -10.61
C ARG A 86 8.33 -19.03 -10.01
N ALA A 87 9.27 -18.11 -10.26
CA ALA A 87 10.60 -18.16 -9.66
C ALA A 87 10.54 -17.98 -8.12
N GLU A 88 9.73 -17.05 -7.64
CA GLU A 88 9.49 -16.82 -6.20
C GLU A 88 8.86 -18.07 -5.54
N LEU A 89 7.82 -18.65 -6.14
CA LEU A 89 7.17 -19.87 -5.64
C LEU A 89 8.12 -21.08 -5.64
N ALA A 90 8.93 -21.24 -6.68
CA ALA A 90 9.92 -22.31 -6.73
C ALA A 90 10.99 -22.15 -5.64
N ALA A 91 11.44 -20.91 -5.39
CA ALA A 91 12.39 -20.60 -4.33
C ALA A 91 11.79 -20.86 -2.93
N ALA A 92 10.57 -20.38 -2.67
CA ALA A 92 9.88 -20.63 -1.40
C ALA A 92 9.76 -22.13 -1.09
N LYS A 93 9.34 -22.93 -2.08
CA LYS A 93 9.26 -24.39 -1.95
C LYS A 93 10.62 -25.02 -1.65
N ARG A 94 11.68 -24.60 -2.36
CA ARG A 94 13.04 -25.11 -2.15
C ARG A 94 13.58 -24.78 -0.76
N LEU A 95 13.22 -23.61 -0.22
CA LEU A 95 13.67 -23.12 1.08
C LEU A 95 12.79 -23.60 2.24
N GLY A 96 11.66 -24.27 1.96
CA GLY A 96 10.70 -24.69 2.99
C GLY A 96 9.89 -23.53 3.56
N ILE A 97 9.83 -22.39 2.89
CA ILE A 97 9.04 -21.22 3.31
C ILE A 97 7.55 -21.53 3.04
N PRO A 98 6.69 -21.48 4.07
CA PRO A 98 5.26 -21.69 3.90
C PRO A 98 4.65 -20.71 2.89
N VAL A 99 3.86 -21.25 1.95
CA VAL A 99 3.09 -20.45 0.99
C VAL A 99 1.63 -20.40 1.44
N LYS A 100 1.11 -19.19 1.62
CA LYS A 100 -0.30 -18.94 1.94
C LYS A 100 -0.98 -18.28 0.76
N GLU A 101 -2.06 -18.89 0.25
CA GLU A 101 -2.88 -18.29 -0.78
C GLU A 101 -3.84 -17.28 -0.14
N ILE A 102 -3.85 -16.04 -0.65
CA ILE A 102 -4.76 -15.00 -0.24
C ILE A 102 -5.58 -14.58 -1.46
N SER A 103 -6.90 -14.74 -1.38
CA SER A 103 -7.76 -14.41 -2.51
C SER A 103 -7.85 -12.89 -2.72
N GLU A 104 -8.09 -12.49 -3.97
CA GLU A 104 -8.37 -11.09 -4.28
C GLU A 104 -9.61 -10.57 -3.53
N ALA A 105 -10.59 -11.43 -3.26
CA ALA A 105 -11.79 -11.10 -2.51
C ALA A 105 -11.48 -10.76 -1.05
N GLU A 106 -10.55 -11.48 -0.40
CA GLU A 106 -10.10 -11.16 0.96
C GLU A 106 -9.33 -9.83 1.02
N ILE A 107 -8.48 -9.58 0.03
CA ILE A 107 -7.71 -8.33 -0.07
C ILE A 107 -8.68 -7.15 -0.33
N LYS A 108 -9.64 -7.32 -1.24
CA LYS A 108 -10.66 -6.30 -1.57
C LYS A 108 -11.70 -6.13 -0.47
N GLY A 109 -12.10 -7.18 0.22
CA GLY A 109 -12.94 -7.09 1.42
C GLY A 109 -12.22 -6.40 2.58
N GLY A 110 -10.90 -6.47 2.63
CA GLY A 110 -10.08 -5.60 3.47
C GLY A 110 -10.07 -4.13 3.01
N LEU A 111 -10.22 -3.85 1.71
CA LEU A 111 -10.33 -2.49 1.17
C LEU A 111 -11.69 -1.86 1.46
N SER A 112 -12.78 -2.62 1.59
CA SER A 112 -14.09 -2.07 2.01
C SER A 112 -14.11 -1.61 3.48
N MET A 113 -13.03 -1.83 4.22
CA MET A 113 -12.80 -1.20 5.54
C MET A 113 -11.94 0.07 5.46
N ASN A 114 -11.43 0.43 4.28
CA ASN A 114 -10.68 1.67 4.13
C ASN A 114 -11.62 2.86 4.30
N GLN A 115 -11.21 3.80 5.13
CA GLN A 115 -11.92 5.07 5.27
C GLN A 115 -11.25 6.11 4.40
N TYR A 116 -12.06 6.95 3.76
CA TYR A 116 -11.59 8.08 2.96
C TYR A 116 -11.98 9.37 3.65
N GLY A 117 -11.22 10.43 3.44
CA GLY A 117 -11.51 11.76 3.96
C GLY A 117 -11.19 12.83 2.93
N VAL A 118 -11.37 14.08 3.34
CA VAL A 118 -10.99 15.24 2.52
C VAL A 118 -9.80 15.95 3.13
N TRP A 119 -8.74 16.10 2.33
CA TRP A 119 -7.50 16.77 2.67
C TRP A 119 -7.55 18.22 2.18
N ALA A 120 -7.56 19.16 3.11
CA ALA A 120 -7.50 20.59 2.81
C ALA A 120 -6.04 21.03 2.71
N VAL A 121 -5.70 21.71 1.62
CA VAL A 121 -4.37 22.26 1.34
C VAL A 121 -4.51 23.75 1.11
N ARG A 122 -3.85 24.54 1.96
CA ARG A 122 -3.71 25.98 1.80
C ARG A 122 -2.36 26.30 1.18
N SER A 123 -2.36 27.07 0.10
CA SER A 123 -1.15 27.47 -0.60
C SER A 123 -0.31 28.47 0.21
N ALA A 124 0.97 28.57 -0.14
CA ALA A 124 1.88 29.56 0.44
C ALA A 124 1.51 31.01 0.13
N ASN A 125 0.62 31.24 -0.86
CA ASN A 125 0.12 32.56 -1.23
C ASN A 125 -0.96 33.08 -0.27
N SER A 126 -1.35 32.28 0.73
CA SER A 126 -2.25 32.72 1.78
C SER A 126 -1.53 33.61 2.81
N VAL A 127 -2.22 34.62 3.32
CA VAL A 127 -1.77 35.47 4.44
C VAL A 127 -1.41 34.65 5.68
N CYS A 128 -2.06 33.50 5.88
CA CYS A 128 -1.82 32.59 7.00
C CYS A 128 -0.75 31.51 6.69
N GLY A 129 0.02 31.69 5.61
CA GLY A 129 1.02 30.72 5.14
C GLY A 129 0.44 29.39 4.66
N ALA A 130 1.32 28.50 4.20
CA ALA A 130 0.95 27.16 3.76
C ALA A 130 0.55 26.28 4.97
N ALA A 131 -0.50 25.49 4.81
CA ALA A 131 -0.91 24.51 5.81
C ALA A 131 -1.70 23.38 5.16
N GLN A 132 -1.71 22.22 5.79
CA GLN A 132 -2.49 21.07 5.34
C GLN A 132 -3.13 20.38 6.53
N SER A 133 -4.38 19.94 6.39
CA SER A 133 -5.09 19.20 7.44
C SER A 133 -6.27 18.43 6.84
N TRP A 134 -6.71 17.38 7.54
CA TRP A 134 -8.02 16.79 7.31
C TRP A 134 -9.13 17.82 7.56
N CYS A 135 -10.17 17.80 6.71
CA CYS A 135 -11.47 18.38 7.03
C CYS A 135 -12.06 17.62 8.22
N LYS A 136 -12.51 18.35 9.24
CA LYS A 136 -12.97 17.79 10.50
C LYS A 136 -14.40 18.18 10.82
N HIS A 137 -15.14 17.27 11.43
CA HIS A 137 -16.44 17.53 12.07
C HIS A 137 -16.34 17.10 13.54
N ASN A 138 -16.63 18.00 14.47
CA ASN A 138 -16.47 17.77 15.92
C ASN A 138 -15.06 17.30 16.33
N GLY A 139 -14.03 17.81 15.67
CA GLY A 139 -12.62 17.49 15.97
C GLY A 139 -12.06 16.26 15.25
N GLU A 140 -12.92 15.41 14.70
CA GLU A 140 -12.54 14.18 13.99
C GLU A 140 -12.55 14.37 12.47
N PRO A 141 -11.63 13.72 11.72
CA PRO A 141 -11.67 13.72 10.26
C PRO A 141 -13.02 13.24 9.74
N VAL A 142 -13.58 13.94 8.76
CA VAL A 142 -14.77 13.48 8.04
C VAL A 142 -14.40 12.21 7.27
N LYS A 143 -15.19 11.16 7.47
CA LYS A 143 -14.94 9.81 6.94
C LYS A 143 -16.00 9.41 5.93
N PHE A 144 -15.59 8.75 4.87
CA PHE A 144 -16.41 8.19 3.81
C PHE A 144 -16.02 6.74 3.57
N ASP A 145 -16.99 5.91 3.19
CA ASP A 145 -16.78 4.49 2.93
C ASP A 145 -16.20 4.26 1.53
N THR A 146 -16.37 5.23 0.62
CA THR A 146 -15.83 5.14 -0.75
C THR A 146 -15.03 6.38 -1.15
N TYR A 147 -14.09 6.19 -2.06
CA TYR A 147 -13.30 7.28 -2.62
C TYR A 147 -14.20 8.25 -3.40
N GLU A 148 -15.20 7.75 -4.11
CA GLU A 148 -16.13 8.55 -4.91
C GLU A 148 -16.96 9.49 -4.03
N GLN A 149 -17.38 9.04 -2.86
CA GLN A 149 -18.06 9.89 -1.88
C GLN A 149 -17.15 11.02 -1.38
N ALA A 150 -15.91 10.68 -1.01
CA ALA A 150 -14.92 11.69 -0.60
C ALA A 150 -14.60 12.67 -1.75
N ALA A 151 -14.52 12.19 -2.99
CA ALA A 151 -14.23 13.00 -4.16
C ALA A 151 -15.38 13.96 -4.50
N ALA A 152 -16.62 13.48 -4.41
CA ALA A 152 -17.81 14.32 -4.58
C ALA A 152 -17.87 15.41 -3.50
N HIS A 153 -17.55 15.07 -2.25
CA HIS A 153 -17.50 16.04 -1.15
C HIS A 153 -16.39 17.07 -1.34
N ALA A 154 -15.17 16.64 -1.68
CA ALA A 154 -14.04 17.53 -1.96
C ALA A 154 -14.36 18.50 -3.13
N LYS A 155 -15.00 18.00 -4.20
CA LYS A 155 -15.46 18.84 -5.31
C LYS A 155 -16.44 19.91 -4.83
N SER A 156 -17.47 19.52 -4.08
CA SER A 156 -18.45 20.46 -3.52
C SER A 156 -17.80 21.54 -2.65
N LEU A 157 -16.78 21.18 -1.86
CA LEU A 157 -16.03 22.15 -1.06
C LEU A 157 -15.20 23.11 -1.91
N ASN A 158 -14.58 22.64 -2.98
CA ASN A 158 -13.85 23.50 -3.92
C ASN A 158 -14.79 24.46 -4.66
N ASP A 159 -15.94 23.97 -5.13
CA ASP A 159 -16.92 24.78 -5.87
C ASP A 159 -17.53 25.89 -5.01
N ASN A 160 -17.58 25.68 -3.68
CA ASN A 160 -18.10 26.64 -2.70
C ASN A 160 -17.01 27.34 -1.87
N ALA A 161 -15.73 27.17 -2.21
CA ALA A 161 -14.64 27.71 -1.42
C ALA A 161 -14.57 29.24 -1.55
N TYR A 162 -14.71 29.95 -0.42
CA TYR A 162 -14.55 31.41 -0.38
C TYR A 162 -13.10 31.87 -0.58
N SER A 163 -12.11 31.02 -0.27
CA SER A 163 -10.69 31.38 -0.41
C SER A 163 -10.10 30.74 -1.66
N PRO A 164 -9.54 31.53 -2.60
CA PRO A 164 -8.91 30.99 -3.81
C PRO A 164 -7.61 30.22 -3.51
N ASN A 165 -7.10 30.32 -2.29
CA ASN A 165 -5.83 29.73 -1.87
C ASN A 165 -6.01 28.39 -1.12
N VAL A 166 -7.23 27.88 -1.01
CA VAL A 166 -7.51 26.60 -0.32
C VAL A 166 -8.14 25.63 -1.31
N HIS A 167 -7.55 24.45 -1.43
CA HIS A 167 -8.05 23.37 -2.27
C HIS A 167 -8.26 22.09 -1.46
N TYR A 168 -9.29 21.35 -1.82
CA TYR A 168 -9.73 20.13 -1.15
C TYR A 168 -9.53 18.94 -2.07
N TYR A 169 -8.95 17.86 -1.54
CA TYR A 169 -8.67 16.64 -2.30
C TYR A 169 -9.21 15.42 -1.55
N PRO A 170 -9.84 14.46 -2.23
CA PRO A 170 -10.12 13.17 -1.61
C PRO A 170 -8.79 12.45 -1.30
N LYS A 171 -8.70 11.86 -0.12
CA LYS A 171 -7.51 11.10 0.30
C LYS A 171 -7.93 9.93 1.17
N GLU A 172 -7.31 8.77 0.97
CA GLU A 172 -7.47 7.62 1.85
C GLU A 172 -6.93 7.97 3.25
N ILE A 173 -7.71 7.70 4.29
CA ILE A 173 -7.27 7.80 5.68
C ILE A 173 -6.46 6.55 5.97
N GLU A 174 -5.15 6.72 6.12
CA GLU A 174 -4.27 5.64 6.48
C GLU A 174 -4.67 5.09 7.86
N PRO A 175 -4.77 3.76 8.02
CA PRO A 175 -5.08 3.19 9.33
C PRO A 175 -4.00 3.59 10.32
N GLU A 176 -4.41 4.01 11.52
CA GLU A 176 -3.46 4.23 12.61
C GLU A 176 -2.73 2.91 12.88
N LEU A 177 -1.44 2.88 12.56
CA LEU A 177 -0.56 1.81 12.99
C LEU A 177 -0.49 1.92 14.51
N ARG A 178 -1.08 0.95 15.23
CA ARG A 178 -0.91 0.87 16.69
C ARG A 178 0.59 0.89 16.97
N GLN A 179 1.05 1.92 17.68
CA GLN A 179 2.43 1.96 18.13
C GLN A 179 2.67 0.72 18.98
N TYR A 180 3.64 -0.10 18.58
CA TYR A 180 4.08 -1.20 19.41
C TYR A 180 4.80 -0.64 20.63
N PRO A 181 4.33 -0.92 21.86
CA PRO A 181 5.14 -0.66 23.05
C PRO A 181 6.30 -1.66 23.03
N GLY A 182 7.43 -1.29 22.45
CA GLY A 182 8.61 -2.16 22.48
C GLY A 182 9.75 -1.86 21.52
N MET A 183 9.54 -1.12 20.43
CA MET A 183 10.66 -0.81 19.53
C MET A 183 11.31 0.52 19.92
N SER A 184 12.02 0.53 21.05
CA SER A 184 13.13 1.47 21.20
C SER A 184 14.19 1.07 20.18
N LEU A 185 14.22 1.75 19.04
CA LEU A 185 15.40 1.82 18.21
C LEU A 185 16.49 2.46 19.09
N LYS A 186 17.34 1.62 19.68
CA LYS A 186 18.66 2.07 20.14
C LYS A 186 19.45 2.39 18.88
N LEU A 187 19.40 3.65 18.47
CA LEU A 187 20.35 4.26 17.53
C LEU A 187 21.73 4.29 18.18
#